data_AF-A0AAV3WHV3-F1
#
_entry.id   AF-A0AAV3WHV3-F1
#
_cell.length_a   1.000
_cell.length_b   1.000
_cell.length_c   1.000
_cell.angle_alpha   90.00
_cell.angle_beta   90.00
_cell.angle_gamma   90.00
#
_symmetry.space_group_name_H-M   'P 1'
#
loop_
_entity.id
_entity.type
_entity.pdbx_description
1 polymer ?
#
loop_
_entity_poly.entity_id
_entity_poly.type
_entity_poly.pdbx_seq_one_letter_code
_entity_poly.pdbx_strand_id
1 'polypeptide(L)'
;MTQNMQASGCPFHQKDGGQTSLASTNNSDWWPNALNLDILSQHDKKTNPMDPDFDYAAAFKSLDLEAVKQDLRELINSSQE
;
A
#
# COMPACT_ATOMS: atom_id res chain seq x y z
N MET A 1 -27.33 23.86 -10.19
CA MET A 1 -26.93 22.44 -10.08
C MET A 1 -25.63 22.41 -9.29
N THR A 2 -25.76 22.35 -7.98
CA THR A 2 -24.65 22.47 -7.02
C THR A 2 -23.92 21.13 -6.97
N GLN A 3 -22.70 21.04 -7.52
CA GLN A 3 -21.86 19.87 -7.32
C GLN A 3 -21.01 20.05 -6.06
N ASN A 4 -21.38 19.29 -5.04
CA ASN A 4 -20.67 19.15 -3.78
C ASN A 4 -19.45 18.24 -4.00
N MET A 5 -18.27 18.82 -4.23
CA MET A 5 -17.01 18.10 -4.16
C MET A 5 -16.64 17.92 -2.68
N GLN A 6 -17.12 16.85 -2.06
CA GLN A 6 -16.50 16.32 -0.85
C GLN A 6 -15.14 15.74 -1.23
N ALA A 7 -14.15 16.63 -1.24
CA ALA A 7 -12.75 16.28 -1.40
C ALA A 7 -12.36 15.29 -0.30
N SER A 8 -11.66 14.24 -0.69
CA SER A 8 -11.15 13.14 0.13
C SER A 8 -10.05 13.60 1.11
N GLY A 9 -10.31 14.65 1.89
CA GLY A 9 -9.42 15.11 2.96
C GLY A 9 -9.84 14.45 4.27
N CYS A 10 -8.91 13.75 4.94
CA CYS A 10 -9.17 13.23 6.28
C CYS A 10 -9.51 14.41 7.22
N PRO A 11 -10.66 14.39 7.91
CA PRO A 11 -11.16 15.53 8.70
C PRO A 11 -10.42 15.74 10.04
N PHE A 12 -9.42 14.91 10.35
CA PHE A 12 -8.64 14.96 11.60
C PHE A 12 -7.16 15.33 11.41
N HIS A 13 -6.81 16.05 10.34
CA HIS A 13 -5.47 16.66 10.25
C HIS A 13 -5.37 17.85 11.22
N GLN A 14 -5.18 17.55 12.50
CA GLN A 14 -4.87 18.55 13.51
C GLN A 14 -3.59 19.28 13.11
N LYS A 15 -3.75 20.57 12.86
CA LYS A 15 -2.72 21.59 13.00
C LYS A 15 -2.13 21.43 14.41
N ASP A 16 -0.81 21.46 14.51
CA ASP A 16 -0.01 21.41 15.77
C ASP A 16 0.48 20.01 16.18
N GLY A 17 1.37 19.41 15.39
CA GLY A 17 2.15 18.25 15.84
C GLY A 17 2.93 17.52 14.75
N GLY A 18 4.14 18.00 14.46
CA GLY A 18 5.15 17.25 13.70
C GLY A 18 5.11 17.49 12.19
N GLN A 19 6.16 18.12 11.66
CA GLN A 19 6.40 18.17 10.22
C GLN A 19 6.70 16.76 9.71
N THR A 20 5.68 16.07 9.21
CA THR A 20 5.83 14.93 8.33
C THR A 20 5.14 15.30 7.01
N SER A 21 5.83 15.03 5.91
CA SER A 21 5.65 15.59 4.57
C SER A 21 4.32 15.27 3.85
N LEU A 22 3.26 14.90 4.56
CA LEU A 22 2.03 14.37 3.97
C LEU A 22 0.92 15.42 3.79
N ALA A 23 1.03 16.59 4.46
CA ALA A 23 -0.02 17.61 4.50
C ALA A 23 0.40 18.96 3.87
N SER A 24 1.42 18.97 3.01
CA SER A 24 1.83 20.16 2.26
C SER A 24 1.32 20.08 0.82
N THR A 25 0.87 21.21 0.26
CA THR A 25 0.44 21.31 -1.13
C THR A 25 1.53 20.78 -2.04
N ASN A 26 1.23 19.72 -2.78
CA ASN A 26 2.18 19.03 -3.65
C ASN A 26 2.10 19.58 -5.09
N ASN A 27 3.03 19.18 -5.95
CA ASN A 27 3.05 19.64 -7.36
C ASN A 27 1.78 19.24 -8.13
N SER A 28 1.15 18.13 -7.77
CA SER A 28 -0.09 17.65 -8.38
C SER A 28 -1.30 18.51 -8.00
N ASP A 29 -1.28 19.17 -6.84
CA ASP A 29 -2.30 20.14 -6.41
C ASP A 29 -2.20 21.44 -7.22
N TRP A 30 -0.99 21.87 -7.59
CA TRP A 30 -0.76 23.07 -8.40
C TRP A 30 -0.98 22.84 -9.91
N TRP A 31 -0.63 21.65 -10.40
CA TRP A 31 -0.77 21.27 -11.81
C TRP A 31 -1.53 19.94 -11.96
N PRO A 32 -2.86 19.93 -11.80
CA PRO A 32 -3.66 18.70 -11.79
C PRO A 32 -3.67 17.94 -13.13
N ASN A 33 -3.29 18.60 -14.23
CA ASN A 33 -3.20 17.97 -15.56
C ASN A 33 -1.74 17.65 -15.97
N ALA A 34 -0.77 17.76 -15.05
CA ALA A 34 0.61 17.37 -15.33
C ALA A 34 0.72 15.85 -15.54
N LEU A 35 1.63 15.43 -16.42
CA LEU A 35 1.89 14.02 -16.67
C LEU A 35 2.44 13.36 -15.40
N ASN A 36 1.72 12.35 -14.89
CA ASN A 36 2.13 11.60 -13.71
C ASN A 36 3.25 10.60 -14.05
N LEU A 37 4.45 10.84 -13.51
CA LEU A 37 5.61 9.97 -13.67
C LEU A 37 5.80 9.00 -12.50
N ASP A 38 5.03 9.15 -11.42
CA ASP A 38 5.13 8.31 -10.22
C ASP A 38 4.88 6.83 -10.57
N ILE A 39 4.08 6.57 -11.62
CA ILE A 39 3.82 5.24 -12.18
C ILE A 39 5.08 4.45 -12.52
N LEU A 40 6.16 5.13 -12.90
CA LEU A 40 7.42 4.49 -13.28
C LEU A 40 8.21 4.00 -12.07
N SER A 41 7.85 4.44 -10.86
CA SER A 41 8.53 4.13 -9.61
C SER A 41 7.74 3.21 -8.65
N GLN A 42 6.52 2.80 -9.00
CA GLN A 42 5.60 2.09 -8.08
C GLN A 42 6.11 0.72 -7.59
N HIS A 43 7.09 0.10 -8.28
CA HIS A 43 7.67 -1.20 -7.93
C HIS A 43 9.19 -1.21 -8.03
N ASP A 44 9.84 -0.16 -7.52
CA ASP A 44 11.31 -0.12 -7.48
C ASP A 44 11.85 -1.21 -6.53
N LYS A 45 13.03 -1.77 -6.85
CA LYS A 45 13.72 -2.77 -6.04
C LYS A 45 14.07 -2.24 -4.65
N LYS A 46 14.21 -0.92 -4.49
CA LYS A 46 14.52 -0.27 -3.20
C LYS A 46 13.41 -0.39 -2.17
N THR A 47 12.15 -0.50 -2.60
CA THR A 47 11.01 -0.64 -1.69
C THR A 47 10.62 -2.09 -1.44
N ASN A 48 11.25 -3.03 -2.16
CA ASN A 48 11.05 -4.45 -1.92
C ASN A 48 11.83 -4.88 -0.65
N PRO A 49 11.16 -5.41 0.40
CA PRO A 49 11.82 -5.87 1.61
C PRO A 49 12.54 -7.22 1.44
N MET A 50 12.34 -7.93 0.32
CA MET A 50 12.97 -9.22 0.04
C MET A 50 14.41 -9.05 -0.46
N ASP A 51 15.22 -10.10 -0.30
CA ASP A 51 16.59 -10.09 -0.79
C ASP A 51 16.67 -9.88 -2.31
N PRO A 52 17.74 -9.23 -2.82
CA PRO A 52 17.89 -8.95 -4.26
C PRO A 52 17.85 -10.19 -5.16
N ASP A 53 18.26 -11.35 -4.63
CA ASP A 53 18.33 -12.63 -5.33
C ASP A 53 17.14 -13.55 -5.01
N PHE A 54 16.11 -13.05 -4.33
CA PHE A 54 14.95 -13.85 -3.93
C PHE A 54 14.07 -14.22 -5.14
N ASP A 55 13.94 -15.53 -5.41
CA ASP A 55 13.03 -16.08 -6.40
C ASP A 55 11.76 -16.64 -5.73
N TYR A 56 10.67 -15.87 -5.80
CA TYR A 56 9.36 -16.28 -5.28
C TYR A 56 8.86 -17.58 -5.92
N ALA A 57 9.10 -17.80 -7.22
CA ALA A 57 8.63 -19.00 -7.91
C ALA A 57 9.38 -20.25 -7.43
N ALA A 58 10.68 -20.14 -7.13
CA ALA A 58 11.45 -21.21 -6.52
C ALA A 58 10.97 -21.49 -5.08
N ALA A 59 10.83 -20.43 -4.27
CA ALA A 59 10.36 -20.53 -2.89
C ALA A 59 8.96 -21.17 -2.79
N PHE A 60 8.04 -20.78 -3.68
CA PHE A 60 6.69 -21.33 -3.72
C PHE A 60 6.66 -22.82 -4.09
N LYS A 61 7.57 -23.28 -4.96
CA LYS A 61 7.68 -24.71 -5.31
C LYS A 61 8.19 -25.56 -4.16
N SER A 62 9.02 -25.00 -3.28
CA SER A 62 9.48 -25.70 -2.07
C SER A 62 8.48 -25.68 -0.92
N LEU A 63 7.38 -24.94 -1.05
CA LEU A 63 6.36 -24.80 -0.01
C LEU A 63 5.49 -26.07 0.07
N ASP A 64 5.25 -26.56 1.29
CA ASP A 64 4.27 -27.61 1.54
C ASP A 64 2.85 -27.05 1.43
N LEU A 65 2.26 -27.21 0.23
CA LEU A 65 0.91 -26.70 -0.05
C LEU A 65 -0.18 -27.47 0.70
N GLU A 66 0.05 -28.71 1.10
CA GLU A 66 -0.97 -29.49 1.81
C GLU A 66 -1.04 -29.05 3.27
N ALA A 67 0.11 -28.83 3.92
CA ALA A 67 0.17 -28.23 5.25
C ALA A 67 -0.49 -26.84 5.27
N VAL A 68 -0.14 -25.95 4.33
CA VAL A 68 -0.71 -24.59 4.27
C VAL A 68 -2.23 -24.61 4.08
N LYS A 69 -2.76 -25.51 3.25
CA LYS A 69 -4.21 -25.65 3.05
C LYS A 69 -4.90 -26.18 4.31
N GLN A 70 -4.26 -27.10 5.03
CA GLN A 70 -4.79 -27.60 6.29
C GLN A 70 -4.82 -26.48 7.34
N ASP A 71 -3.71 -25.78 7.54
CA ASP A 71 -3.61 -24.65 8.47
C ASP A 71 -4.66 -23.58 8.17
N LEU A 72 -4.90 -23.28 6.89
CA LEU A 72 -5.94 -22.32 6.49
C LEU A 72 -7.35 -22.81 6.86
N ARG A 73 -7.64 -24.11 6.74
CA ARG A 73 -8.93 -24.69 7.14
C ARG A 73 -9.12 -24.65 8.66
N GLU A 74 -8.05 -24.89 9.40
CA GLU A 74 -8.07 -24.82 10.87
C GLU A 74 -8.27 -23.36 11.32
N LEU A 75 -7.55 -22.40 10.71
CA LEU A 75 -7.66 -20.98 10.99
C LEU A 75 -9.09 -20.44 10.77
N ILE A 76 -9.75 -20.83 9.66
CA ILE A 76 -11.13 -20.40 9.37
C ILE A 76 -12.11 -20.91 10.45
N ASN A 77 -11.78 -22.02 11.12
CA ASN A 77 -12.61 -22.60 12.18
C ASN A 77 -12.19 -22.17 13.59
N SER A 78 -11.06 -21.47 13.75
CA SER A 78 -10.63 -20.90 15.03
C SER A 78 -11.10 -19.45 15.16
N SER A 79 -11.97 -19.16 16.12
CA SER A 79 -12.31 -17.76 16.45
C SER A 79 -11.11 -17.11 17.15
N GLN A 80 -10.73 -15.93 16.69
CA GLN A 80 -9.78 -15.08 17.40
C GLN A 80 -10.55 -14.27 18.44
N GLU A 81 -10.01 -14.19 19.66
CA GLU A 81 -10.53 -13.35 20.77
C GLU A 81 -10.35 -11.86 20.48
#